data_AF-A0A8T7B492-F1
#
_entry.id   AF-A0A8T7B492-F1
#
_cell.length_a   1.000
_cell.length_b   1.000
_cell.length_c   1.000
_cell.angle_alpha   90.00
_cell.angle_beta   90.00
_cell.angle_gamma   90.00
#
_symmetry.space_group_name_H-M   'P 1'
#
loop_
_entity.id
_entity.type
_entity.pdbx_description
1 polymer ?
#
loop_
_entity_poly.entity_id
_entity_poly.type
_entity_poly.pdbx_seq_one_letter_code
_entity_poly.pdbx_strand_id
1 'polypeptide(L)' 'MQVNESQASAAERPGINHNTTQNRFELEVDGQLAHADYRREDNVLIFHHTWVPEDLRGKGHAAAVVRAGLEYARN' A
#
# COMPACT_ATOMS: atom_id res chain seq x y z
N MET A 1 -12.62 -16.01 -12.93
CA MET A 1 -12.00 -15.50 -11.69
C MET A 1 -11.06 -14.39 -12.12
N GLN A 2 -11.29 -13.14 -11.71
CA GLN A 2 -10.79 -11.94 -12.41
C GLN A 2 -9.26 -11.85 -12.44
N VAL A 3 -8.72 -11.85 -13.66
CA VAL A 3 -7.40 -11.36 -14.01
C VAL A 3 -7.56 -9.86 -14.29
N ASN A 4 -6.97 -9.00 -13.47
CA ASN A 4 -6.97 -7.56 -13.72
C ASN A 4 -5.53 -7.04 -13.61
N GLU A 5 -4.79 -7.33 -14.68
CA GLU A 5 -3.55 -6.66 -15.06
C GLU A 5 -3.91 -5.28 -15.60
N SER A 6 -3.61 -4.21 -14.87
CA SER A 6 -3.39 -2.83 -15.36
C SER A 6 -3.17 -1.90 -14.16
N GLN A 7 -1.94 -1.83 -13.65
CA GLN A 7 -1.52 -0.74 -12.75
C GLN A 7 -0.23 -0.14 -13.28
N ALA A 8 -0.39 0.95 -14.03
CA ALA A 8 0.70 1.79 -14.48
C ALA A 8 0.89 2.95 -13.48
N SER A 9 2.16 3.18 -13.13
CA SER A 9 2.75 4.32 -12.41
C SER A 9 2.93 4.20 -10.88
N ALA A 10 4.03 3.52 -10.52
CA ALA A 10 5.18 4.14 -9.84
C ALA A 10 4.93 4.94 -8.54
N ALA A 11 4.91 4.22 -7.42
CA ALA A 11 5.82 4.58 -6.32
C ALA A 11 6.86 3.46 -6.26
N GLU A 12 7.92 3.58 -7.09
CA GLU A 12 8.93 2.55 -7.35
C GLU A 12 9.83 2.29 -6.13
N ARG A 13 9.25 1.79 -5.04
CA ARG A 13 9.99 1.05 -4.03
C ARG A 13 9.86 -0.43 -4.37
N PRO A 14 10.97 -1.12 -4.67
CA PRO A 14 10.92 -2.55 -4.93
C PRO A 14 10.28 -3.25 -3.71
N GLY A 15 9.10 -3.83 -3.91
CA GLY A 15 8.35 -4.58 -2.91
C GLY A 15 6.97 -4.05 -2.52
N ILE A 16 6.56 -2.82 -2.89
CA ILE A 16 5.21 -2.31 -2.56
C ILE A 16 4.28 -2.44 -3.77
N ASN A 17 3.19 -3.18 -3.59
CA ASN A 17 2.11 -3.35 -4.56
C ASN A 17 0.95 -2.37 -4.27
N HIS A 18 0.45 -1.67 -5.28
CA HIS A 18 -0.61 -0.67 -5.12
C HIS A 18 -1.96 -1.20 -5.61
N ASN A 19 -2.69 -1.92 -4.76
CA ASN A 19 -3.97 -2.49 -5.12
C ASN A 19 -5.13 -1.47 -5.14
N THR A 20 -5.32 -0.81 -6.28
CA THR A 20 -6.40 0.16 -6.53
C THR A 20 -7.79 -0.47 -6.49
N THR A 21 -7.94 -1.76 -6.80
CA THR A 21 -9.22 -2.48 -6.73
C THR A 21 -9.76 -2.51 -5.31
N GLN A 22 -8.87 -2.65 -4.33
CA GLN A 22 -9.22 -2.70 -2.91
C GLN A 22 -8.84 -1.43 -2.17
N ASN A 23 -8.35 -0.41 -2.89
CA ASN A 23 -7.85 0.85 -2.35
C ASN A 23 -6.85 0.64 -1.20
N ARG A 24 -5.80 -0.15 -1.44
CA ARG A 24 -4.76 -0.41 -0.45
C ARG A 24 -3.37 -0.50 -1.04
N PHE A 25 -2.37 -0.20 -0.22
CA PHE A 25 -0.96 -0.46 -0.50
C PHE A 25 -0.53 -1.69 0.26
N GLU A 26 0.12 -2.62 -0.41
CA GLU A 26 0.46 -3.96 0.08
C GLU A 26 1.96 -4.16 -0.01
N LEU A 27 2.55 -4.81 0.98
CA LEU A 27 3.97 -5.13 1.06
C LEU A 27 4.11 -6.53 1.63
N GLU A 28 4.53 -7.46 0.79
CA GLU A 28 4.79 -8.84 1.19
C GLU A 28 6.28 -9.02 1.52
N VAL A 29 6.56 -9.46 2.74
CA VAL A 29 7.93 -9.72 3.23
C VAL A 29 7.91 -11.04 3.99
N ASP A 30 8.79 -11.97 3.63
CA ASP A 30 8.91 -13.28 4.28
C ASP A 30 7.57 -14.06 4.38
N GLY A 31 6.70 -13.93 3.35
CA GLY A 31 5.39 -14.58 3.31
C GLY A 31 4.33 -13.90 4.20
N GLN A 32 4.61 -12.71 4.71
CA GLN A 32 3.70 -11.92 5.54
C GLN A 32 3.33 -10.60 4.86
N LEU A 33 2.05 -10.27 4.89
CA LEU A 33 1.50 -9.13 4.17
C LEU A 33 1.26 -7.94 5.10
N ALA A 34 2.05 -6.89 4.97
CA ALA A 34 1.73 -5.58 5.51
C ALA A 34 0.83 -4.82 4.52
N HIS A 35 -0.22 -4.16 4.98
CA HIS A 35 -1.06 -3.35 4.11
C HIS A 35 -1.56 -2.07 4.76
N ALA A 36 -1.80 -1.05 3.94
CA ALA A 36 -2.40 0.22 4.33
C ALA A 36 -3.62 0.49 3.43
N ASP A 37 -4.81 0.40 4.01
CA ASP A 37 -6.05 0.75 3.33
C ASP A 37 -6.28 2.24 3.37
N TYR A 38 -6.66 2.76 2.20
CA TYR A 38 -7.01 4.14 2.00
C TYR A 38 -8.40 4.24 1.40
N ARG A 39 -9.01 5.40 1.54
CA ARG A 39 -10.17 5.82 0.77
C ARG A 39 -9.76 7.03 -0.03
N ARG A 40 -10.12 7.05 -1.32
CA ARG A 40 -9.95 8.22 -2.16
C ARG A 40 -11.27 8.98 -2.19
N GLU A 41 -11.26 10.22 -1.71
CA GLU A 41 -12.38 11.16 -1.81
C GLU A 41 -11.89 12.39 -2.57
N ASP A 42 -12.45 12.61 -3.77
CA ASP A 42 -12.00 13.65 -4.70
C ASP A 42 -10.46 13.68 -4.86
N ASN A 43 -9.83 14.69 -4.28
CA ASN A 43 -8.39 14.95 -4.32
C ASN A 43 -7.68 14.64 -3.00
N VAL A 44 -8.31 13.86 -2.12
CA VAL A 44 -7.79 13.49 -0.80
C VAL A 44 -7.68 11.97 -0.70
N LEU A 45 -6.50 11.49 -0.30
CA LEU A 45 -6.32 10.11 0.17
C LEU A 45 -6.43 10.07 1.70
N ILE A 46 -7.43 9.34 2.20
CA ILE A 46 -7.68 9.12 3.62
C ILE A 46 -7.21 7.71 3.99
N PHE A 47 -6.06 7.62 4.65
CA PHE A 47 -5.59 6.38 5.26
C PHE A 47 -6.38 6.13 6.54
N HIS A 48 -7.15 5.04 6.58
CA HIS A 48 -8.04 4.73 7.71
C HIS A 48 -7.68 3.40 8.40
N HIS A 49 -6.96 2.52 7.70
CA HIS A 49 -6.48 1.28 8.29
C HIS A 49 -5.04 1.02 7.84
N THR A 50 -4.21 0.56 8.77
CA THR A 50 -2.85 0.09 8.46
C THR A 50 -2.59 -1.11 9.34
N TRP A 51 -2.38 -2.25 8.70
CA TRP A 51 -2.15 -3.50 9.37
C TRP A 51 -0.77 -4.03 9.02
N VAL A 52 -0.01 -4.35 10.06
CA VAL A 52 1.29 -4.98 9.92
C VAL A 52 1.35 -6.17 10.87
N PRO A 53 1.67 -7.37 10.37
CA PRO A 53 1.82 -8.56 11.18
C PRO A 53 2.96 -8.35 12.19
N GLU A 54 2.83 -8.95 13.37
CA GLU A 54 3.71 -8.72 14.52
C GLU A 54 5.20 -8.96 14.22
N ASP A 55 5.51 -9.97 13.40
CA ASP A 55 6.87 -10.34 13.01
C ASP A 55 7.56 -9.28 12.11
N LEU A 56 6.74 -8.49 11.41
CA LEU A 56 7.19 -7.36 10.59
C LEU A 56 7.18 -6.02 11.34
N ARG A 57 6.69 -5.98 12.60
CA ARG A 57 6.71 -4.75 13.41
C ARG A 57 8.14 -4.39 13.82
N GLY A 58 8.36 -3.11 14.14
CA GLY A 58 9.68 -2.59 14.54
C GLY A 58 10.71 -2.44 13.41
N LYS A 59 10.41 -2.96 12.20
CA LYS A 59 11.31 -2.91 11.02
C LYS A 59 10.96 -1.79 10.02
N GLY A 60 9.92 -0.99 10.31
CA GLY A 60 9.54 0.16 9.47
C GLY A 60 8.61 -0.15 8.28
N HIS A 61 8.10 -1.38 8.16
CA HIS A 61 7.20 -1.77 7.06
C HIS A 61 5.90 -0.95 7.01
N ALA A 62 5.31 -0.63 8.17
CA ALA A 62 4.14 0.26 8.26
C ALA A 62 4.43 1.64 7.64
N ALA A 63 5.60 2.21 7.97
CA ALA A 63 6.01 3.49 7.42
C ALA A 63 6.30 3.39 5.92
N ALA A 64 6.80 2.24 5.43
CA ALA A 64 7.06 2.03 4.01
C ALA A 64 5.76 2.06 3.18
N VAL A 65 4.73 1.29 3.57
CA VAL A 65 3.43 1.26 2.88
C VAL A 65 2.70 2.60 2.95
N VAL A 66 2.71 3.26 4.11
CA VAL A 66 2.08 4.58 4.26
C VAL A 66 2.82 5.64 3.45
N ARG A 67 4.17 5.63 3.45
CA ARG A 67 4.95 6.57 2.62
C ARG A 67 4.68 6.38 1.13
N ALA A 68 4.57 5.15 0.65
CA ALA A 68 4.21 4.90 -0.74
C ALA A 68 2.85 5.53 -1.09
N GLY A 69 1.88 5.40 -0.18
CA GLY A 69 0.59 6.04 -0.35
C GLY A 69 0.62 7.58 -0.27
N LEU A 70 1.46 8.16 0.58
CA LEU A 70 1.68 9.61 0.65
C LEU A 70 2.38 10.16 -0.60
N GLU A 71 3.37 9.43 -1.12
CA GLU A 71 4.05 9.76 -2.37
C GLU A 71 3.08 9.68 -3.55
N TYR A 72 2.20 8.67 -3.58
CA TYR A 72 1.12 8.58 -4.54
C TYR A 72 0.16 9.78 -4.47
N ALA A 73 -0.20 10.24 -3.26
CA ALA A 73 -1.09 11.38 -3.08
C ALA A 73 -0.46 12.74 -3.44
N ARG A 74 0.87 12.81 -3.59
CA ARG A 74 1.61 14.03 -3.92
C ARG A 74 1.64 14.33 -5.43
N ASN A 75 1.53 13.30 -6.27
CA ASN A 75 1.49 13.40 -7.73
C ASN A 75 0.05 13.45 -8.25
#